data_AF-A0AA90Q2Q7-F1
#
_entry.id   AF-A0AA90Q2Q7-F1
#
_cell.length_a   1.000
_cell.length_b   1.000
_cell.length_c   1.000
_cell.angle_alpha   90.00
_cell.angle_beta   90.00
_cell.angle_gamma   90.00
#
_symmetry.space_group_name_H-M   'P 1'
#
loop_
_entity.id
_entity.type
_entity.pdbx_description
1 polymer ?
#
loop_
_entity_poly.entity_id
_entity_poly.type
_entity_poly.pdbx_seq_one_letter_code
_entity_poly.pdbx_strand_id
1 'polypeptide(L)'
;MPNNYITKNGEFITKEDLIIEIQSLLNRLKTSSDSTSLNIEMMKSLDVHSLTSIRDSLLQKCGKEIEFNLQWLHSLKDIKD
;
A
#
# COMPACT_ATOMS: atom_id res chain seq x y z
N MET A 1 -22.25 -15.12 1.10
CA MET A 1 -21.38 -15.00 2.29
C MET A 1 -20.12 -14.27 1.85
N PRO A 2 -19.69 -13.19 2.52
CA PRO A 2 -18.39 -12.61 2.22
C PRO A 2 -17.32 -13.67 2.54
N ASN A 3 -16.44 -13.95 1.58
CA ASN A 3 -15.29 -14.81 1.83
C ASN A 3 -14.32 -14.00 2.68
N ASN A 4 -14.30 -14.26 3.99
CA ASN A 4 -13.31 -13.70 4.91
C ASN A 4 -12.01 -14.51 4.81
N TYR A 5 -10.89 -13.80 4.79
CA TYR A 5 -9.54 -14.34 4.76
C TYR A 5 -8.78 -13.82 5.98
N ILE A 6 -7.84 -14.62 6.48
CA ILE A 6 -6.92 -14.20 7.53
C ILE A 6 -5.58 -13.92 6.86
N THR A 7 -5.07 -12.69 6.97
CA THR A 7 -3.75 -12.34 6.42
C THR A 7 -2.63 -13.01 7.22
N LYS A 8 -1.41 -13.01 6.67
CA LYS A 8 -0.23 -13.50 7.38
C LYS A 8 0.05 -12.76 8.71
N ASN A 9 -0.53 -11.58 8.87
CA ASN A 9 -0.42 -10.74 10.07
C ASN A 9 -1.59 -10.96 11.06
N GLY A 10 -2.50 -11.90 10.78
CA GLY A 10 -3.67 -12.17 11.63
C GLY A 10 -4.86 -11.25 11.40
N GLU A 11 -4.87 -10.44 10.34
CA GLU A 11 -5.97 -9.53 10.03
C GLU A 11 -7.12 -10.29 9.35
N PHE A 12 -8.35 -10.08 9.82
CA PHE A 12 -9.54 -10.57 9.12
C PHE A 12 -9.93 -9.57 8.03
N ILE A 13 -9.86 -9.98 6.77
CA ILE A 13 -10.09 -9.11 5.63
C ILE A 13 -10.91 -9.82 4.55
N THR A 14 -11.79 -9.10 3.87
CA THR A 14 -12.47 -9.63 2.68
C THR A 14 -11.72 -9.25 1.41
N LYS A 15 -12.07 -9.92 0.30
CA LYS A 15 -11.55 -9.56 -1.01
C LYS A 15 -11.91 -8.10 -1.38
N GLU A 16 -13.11 -7.65 -1.02
CA GLU A 16 -13.55 -6.28 -1.32
C GLU A 16 -12.76 -5.25 -0.50
N ASP A 17 -12.50 -5.55 0.77
CA ASP A 17 -11.67 -4.69 1.63
C ASP A 17 -10.25 -4.54 1.07
N LEU A 18 -9.65 -5.64 0.56
CA LEU A 18 -8.35 -5.58 -0.10
C LEU A 18 -8.37 -4.66 -1.33
N ILE A 19 -9.43 -4.71 -2.15
CA ILE A 19 -9.57 -3.84 -3.32
C ILE A 19 -9.66 -2.38 -2.90
N ILE A 20 -10.46 -2.07 -1.86
CA ILE A 20 -10.62 -0.72 -1.32
C ILE A 20 -9.29 -0.19 -0.76
N GLU A 21 -8.54 -1.02 -0.02
CA GLU A 21 -7.23 -0.66 0.52
C GLU A 21 -6.22 -0.39 -0.59
N ILE A 22 -6.12 -1.27 -1.60
CA ILE A 22 -5.22 -1.11 -2.74
C ILE A 22 -5.55 0.19 -3.49
N GLN A 23 -6.83 0.47 -3.73
CA GLN A 23 -7.25 1.70 -4.40
C GLN A 23 -6.86 2.95 -3.61
N SER A 24 -7.02 2.90 -2.28
CA SER A 24 -6.64 3.99 -1.37
C SER A 24 -5.13 4.22 -1.37
N LEU A 25 -4.33 3.15 -1.34
CA LEU A 25 -2.87 3.22 -1.41
C LEU A 25 -2.38 3.78 -2.74
N LEU A 26 -2.96 3.34 -3.87
CA LEU A 26 -2.65 3.88 -5.20
C LEU A 26 -3.01 5.36 -5.31
N ASN A 27 -4.16 5.78 -4.76
CA ASN A 27 -4.55 7.18 -4.75
C ASN A 27 -3.60 8.05 -3.92
N ARG A 28 -3.07 7.51 -2.81
CA ARG A 28 -2.01 8.19 -2.04
C ARG A 28 -0.72 8.31 -2.86
N LEU A 29 -0.32 7.27 -3.60
CA LEU A 29 0.88 7.32 -4.42
C LEU A 29 0.73 8.22 -5.67
N LYS A 30 -0.48 8.44 -6.19
CA LYS A 30 -0.72 9.34 -7.33
C LYS A 30 -0.31 10.80 -7.09
N THR A 31 -0.10 11.21 -5.84
CA THR A 31 0.46 12.54 -5.53
C THR A 31 1.96 12.62 -5.82
N SER A 32 2.64 11.47 -5.95
CA SER A 32 3.99 11.38 -6.50
C SER A 32 3.91 11.22 -8.02
N SER A 33 4.86 11.78 -8.77
CA SER A 33 4.80 11.95 -10.24
C SER A 33 4.63 10.66 -11.07
N ASP A 34 4.68 9.48 -10.45
CA ASP A 34 4.49 8.17 -11.08
C ASP A 34 3.05 7.68 -10.88
N SER A 35 2.17 7.99 -11.84
CA SER A 35 0.77 7.57 -11.81
C SER A 35 0.58 6.07 -12.07
N THR A 36 0.76 5.25 -11.03
CA THR A 36 0.33 3.85 -11.08
C THR A 36 -1.19 3.80 -10.98
N SER A 37 -1.85 3.26 -12.01
CA SER A 37 -3.29 3.03 -12.00
C SER A 37 -3.58 1.55 -12.16
N LEU A 38 -4.38 1.01 -11.25
CA LEU A 38 -4.89 -0.37 -11.33
C LEU A 38 -6.41 -0.27 -11.42
N ASN A 39 -7.00 -0.92 -12.43
CA ASN A 39 -8.44 -0.89 -12.65
C ASN A 39 -9.14 -1.87 -11.69
N ILE A 40 -10.26 -1.44 -11.09
CA ILE A 40 -11.08 -2.24 -10.18
C ILE A 40 -11.52 -3.57 -10.81
N GLU A 41 -11.90 -3.56 -12.10
CA GLU A 41 -12.32 -4.78 -12.80
C GLU A 41 -11.16 -5.77 -12.97
N MET A 42 -9.93 -5.28 -13.12
CA MET A 42 -8.74 -6.14 -13.09
C MET A 42 -8.48 -6.68 -11.69
N MET A 43 -8.66 -5.88 -10.63
CA MET A 43 -8.50 -6.37 -9.25
C MET A 43 -9.51 -7.45 -8.87
N LYS A 44 -10.75 -7.35 -9.37
CA LYS A 44 -11.79 -8.36 -9.13
C LYS A 44 -11.45 -9.72 -9.75
N SER A 45 -10.69 -9.78 -10.84
CA SER A 45 -10.28 -11.04 -11.48
C SER A 45 -9.10 -11.71 -10.80
N LEU A 46 -8.32 -10.97 -10.00
CA LEU A 46 -7.18 -11.51 -9.24
C LEU A 46 -7.65 -12.35 -8.05
N ASP A 47 -6.87 -13.35 -7.69
CA ASP A 47 -7.05 -14.08 -6.45
C ASP A 47 -6.59 -13.26 -5.23
N VAL A 48 -6.98 -13.71 -4.03
CA VAL A 48 -6.72 -12.99 -2.79
C VAL A 48 -5.24 -12.93 -2.44
N HIS A 49 -4.45 -13.94 -2.83
CA HIS A 49 -3.01 -13.94 -2.58
C HIS A 49 -2.29 -12.90 -3.45
N SER A 50 -2.70 -12.78 -4.72
CA SER A 50 -2.25 -11.73 -5.63
C SER A 50 -2.61 -10.33 -5.09
N LEU A 51 -3.85 -10.12 -4.65
CA LEU A 51 -4.28 -8.84 -4.04
C LEU A 51 -3.50 -8.51 -2.77
N THR A 52 -3.28 -9.49 -1.89
CA THR A 52 -2.48 -9.31 -0.67
C THR A 52 -1.03 -8.91 -1.01
N SER A 53 -0.44 -9.54 -2.02
CA SER A 53 0.92 -9.22 -2.48
C SER A 53 1.03 -7.80 -3.06
N ILE A 54 0.02 -7.36 -3.81
CA ILE A 54 -0.08 -5.98 -4.32
C ILE A 54 -0.17 -5.00 -3.15
N ARG A 55 -1.06 -5.24 -2.19
CA ARG A 55 -1.22 -4.40 -0.99
C ARG A 55 0.11 -4.28 -0.24
N ASP A 56 0.76 -5.39 0.06
CA ASP A 56 2.02 -5.41 0.82
C ASP A 56 3.12 -4.62 0.07
N SER A 57 3.19 -4.76 -1.25
CA SER A 57 4.14 -4.02 -2.09
C SER A 57 3.84 -2.50 -2.09
N LEU A 58 2.57 -2.12 -2.13
CA LEU A 58 2.13 -0.73 -2.05
C LEU A 58 2.41 -0.13 -0.66
N LEU A 59 2.18 -0.90 0.40
CA LEU A 59 2.52 -0.51 1.77
C LEU A 59 4.02 -0.32 1.93
N GLN A 60 4.86 -1.19 1.36
CA GLN A 60 6.31 -1.01 1.37
C GLN A 60 6.73 0.27 0.64
N LYS A 61 6.10 0.58 -0.50
CA LYS A 61 6.34 1.83 -1.24
C LYS A 61 5.93 3.07 -0.43
N CYS A 62 4.79 3.02 0.27
CA CYS A 62 4.36 4.11 1.13
C CYS A 62 5.19 4.23 2.42
N GLY A 63 5.63 3.12 3.00
CA GLY A 63 6.45 3.07 4.21
C GLY A 63 7.82 3.75 4.03
N LYS A 64 8.34 3.75 2.79
CA LYS A 64 9.53 4.52 2.43
C LYS A 64 9.36 6.02 2.64
N GLU A 65 8.14 6.57 2.66
CA GLU A 65 7.95 8.00 3.00
C GLU A 65 8.36 8.29 4.44
N ILE A 66 8.04 7.40 5.39
CA ILE A 66 8.43 7.60 6.80
C ILE A 66 9.94 7.49 6.95
N GLU A 67 10.55 6.48 6.31
CA GLU A 67 12.00 6.26 6.34
C GLU A 67 12.76 7.41 5.66
N PHE A 68 12.27 7.88 4.51
CA PHE A 68 12.82 9.02 3.78
C PHE A 68 12.64 10.34 4.56
N ASN A 69 11.48 10.54 5.18
CA ASN A 69 11.22 11.71 6.02
C ASN A 69 12.09 11.69 7.29
N LEU A 70 12.34 10.52 7.89
CA LEU A 70 13.28 10.38 9.01
C LEU A 70 14.72 10.65 8.57
N GLN A 71 15.16 10.09 7.45
CA GLN A 71 16.49 10.37 6.89
C GLN A 71 16.67 11.86 6.59
N TRP A 72 15.68 12.50 5.96
CA TRP A 72 15.67 13.93 5.73
C TRP A 72 15.74 14.71 7.05
N LEU A 73 14.92 14.37 8.05
CA LEU A 73 14.93 15.02 9.36
C LEU A 73 16.29 14.89 10.06
N HIS A 74 16.92 13.71 10.00
CA HIS A 74 18.27 13.49 10.51
C HIS A 74 19.30 14.35 9.77
N SER A 75 19.21 14.44 8.44
CA SER A 75 20.11 15.28 7.65
C SER A 75 20.01 16.78 7.96
N LEU A 76 18.84 17.26 8.42
CA LEU A 76 18.69 18.65 8.89
C LEU A 76 19.37 18.90 10.24
N LYS A 77 19.48 17.88 11.08
CA LYS A 77 20.12 17.97 12.40
C LYS A 77 21.64 18.14 12.27
N ASP A 78 22.23 17.56 11.22
CA ASP A 78 23.66 17.64 10.92
C ASP A 78 24.07 18.97 10.24
N ILE A 79 23.12 19.85 9.88
CA ILE A 79 23.40 21.19 9.31
C ILE A 79 23.72 22.21 10.42
N LYS A 80 23.69 21.80 11.69
CA LYS A 80 23.90 22.68 12.83
C LYS A 80 25.15 22.30 13.63
N ASP A 81 26.30 22.35 12.98
CA ASP A 81 27.63 22.50 13.59
C ASP A 81 28.52 23.37 12.70
#